data_AF-A0A8C0JRV7-F1
#
_entry.id   AF-A0A8C0JRV7-F1
#
_cell.length_a   1.000
_cell.length_b   1.000
_cell.length_c   1.000
_cell.angle_alpha   90.00
_cell.angle_beta   90.00
_cell.angle_gamma   90.00
#
_symmetry.space_group_name_H-M   'P 1'
#
loop_
_entity.id
_entity.type
_entity.pdbx_description
1 polymer ?
#
loop_
_entity_poly.entity_id
_entity_poly.type
_entity_poly.pdbx_seq_one_letter_code
_entity_poly.pdbx_strand_id
1 'polypeptide(L)'
;MIHSLFLINSSGDIFLEKHWKSVVSRSVCDYFFEAQERATEAENVPPVIPTPHHYLLSVYRHKIFFVAVIQTEVPPLFVIEFLHRVVDTFQVTNVGDQLPTGQLSVVPWRRTGVKYTNNEAYFDVIEEIDAIIDKSGSTITAEIQGVIDACVKLTGMPDLTLSFMNPRLLDDVSFHPCVRFKRWESERILSFIPPDGNFRLLSYHVSAQNLVAIPVYVKHNISFRDSSSLGRFEITVGPKQTMGKTIEGVIVTSQMPKGVLNMSLTPSQGTHTFDPVTKMLSWDVGKINPQKLPSLKGTMSLQAGASKPDENPTINLHFKIQQLAISGLKVNRLDMYGEKYKPFKGIKYMTKAGKFQVRT
;
A
#
# COMPACT_ATOMS: atom_id res chain seq x y z
N MET A 1 27.27 -7.51 14.85
CA MET A 1 26.09 -7.95 15.63
C MET A 1 25.72 -6.88 16.63
N ILE A 2 24.45 -6.83 17.07
CA ILE A 2 23.95 -5.87 18.07
C ILE A 2 24.60 -6.17 19.42
N HIS A 3 25.22 -5.15 20.03
CA HIS A 3 25.86 -5.25 21.35
C HIS A 3 24.90 -4.84 22.46
N SER A 4 24.16 -3.76 22.25
CA SER A 4 23.23 -3.20 23.23
C SER A 4 22.04 -2.55 22.55
N LEU A 5 20.92 -2.47 23.26
CA LEU A 5 19.69 -1.78 22.87
C LEU A 5 19.28 -0.88 24.03
N PHE A 6 19.06 0.39 23.74
CA PHE A 6 18.55 1.38 24.67
C PHE A 6 17.19 1.88 24.18
N LEU A 7 16.24 2.01 25.09
CA LEU A 7 14.95 2.65 24.83
C LEU A 7 14.90 3.98 25.57
N ILE A 8 14.62 5.03 24.81
CA ILE A 8 14.69 6.41 25.26
C ILE A 8 13.30 7.03 25.11
N ASN A 9 12.78 7.61 26.19
CA ASN A 9 11.50 8.31 26.18
C ASN A 9 11.61 9.71 25.51
N SER A 10 10.49 10.42 25.40
CA SER A 10 10.47 11.79 24.85
C SER A 10 11.20 12.83 25.72
N SER A 11 11.46 12.50 26.99
CA SER A 11 12.17 13.36 27.94
C SER A 11 13.69 13.20 27.87
N GLY A 12 14.19 12.22 27.10
CA GLY A 12 15.61 11.88 27.02
C GLY A 12 16.08 10.83 28.03
N ASP A 13 15.18 10.25 28.84
CA ASP A 13 15.55 9.22 29.81
C ASP A 13 15.64 7.84 29.15
N ILE A 14 16.76 7.16 29.40
CA ILE A 14 16.92 5.73 29.11
C ILE A 14 16.16 4.94 30.18
N PHE A 15 14.97 4.45 29.85
CA PHE A 15 14.12 3.71 30.79
C PHE A 15 14.27 2.18 30.68
N LEU A 16 14.84 1.68 29.58
CA LEU A 16 15.16 0.26 29.41
C LEU A 16 16.46 0.11 28.63
N GLU A 17 17.31 -0.80 29.10
CA GLU A 17 18.53 -1.19 28.40
C GLU A 17 18.69 -2.71 28.40
N LYS A 18 19.21 -3.23 27.30
CA LYS A 18 19.54 -4.64 27.14
C LYS A 18 20.92 -4.78 26.51
N HIS A 19 21.81 -5.49 27.19
CA HIS A 19 23.13 -5.84 26.69
C HIS A 19 23.16 -7.33 26.30
N TRP A 20 23.78 -7.66 25.17
CA TRP A 20 23.93 -9.06 24.70
C TRP A 20 25.37 -9.55 24.71
N LYS A 21 26.33 -8.72 24.28
CA LYS A 21 27.74 -9.13 24.15
C LYS A 21 28.62 -8.60 25.27
N SER A 22 28.56 -7.30 25.48
CA SER A 22 29.32 -6.58 26.49
C SER A 22 28.44 -5.46 27.04
N VAL A 23 28.73 -5.05 28.27
CA VAL A 23 28.11 -3.88 28.86
C VAL A 23 28.65 -2.66 28.13
N VAL A 24 27.75 -1.93 27.47
CA VAL A 24 28.07 -0.67 26.79
C VAL A 24 27.62 0.46 27.71
N SER A 25 28.51 1.41 27.98
CA SER A 25 28.20 2.57 28.81
C SER A 25 27.11 3.43 28.17
N ARG A 26 26.19 3.96 28.99
CA ARG A 26 25.15 4.90 28.55
C ARG A 26 25.69 6.17 27.91
N SER A 27 26.93 6.55 28.22
CA SER A 27 27.64 7.67 27.55
C SER A 27 27.72 7.52 26.03
N VAL A 28 27.60 6.30 25.50
CA VAL A 28 27.51 6.13 24.04
C VAL A 28 26.27 6.81 23.46
N CYS A 29 25.19 6.95 24.24
CA CYS A 29 23.97 7.64 23.83
C CYS A 29 24.12 9.16 23.80
N ASP A 30 25.20 9.73 24.36
CA ASP A 30 25.45 11.17 24.29
C ASP A 30 25.56 11.65 22.84
N TYR A 31 26.20 10.86 21.97
CA TYR A 31 26.24 11.11 20.53
C TYR A 31 24.85 11.07 19.87
N PHE A 32 23.93 10.26 20.41
CA PHE A 32 22.54 10.23 19.95
C PHE A 32 21.78 11.48 20.43
N PHE A 33 21.94 11.87 21.69
CA PHE A 33 21.32 13.08 22.23
C PHE A 33 21.81 14.34 21.51
N GLU A 34 23.11 14.44 21.19
CA GLU A 34 23.64 15.53 20.37
C GLU A 34 23.01 15.58 18.97
N ALA A 35 22.78 14.42 18.34
CA ALA A 35 22.10 14.35 17.05
C ALA A 35 20.62 14.72 17.15
N GLN A 36 19.98 14.37 18.28
CA GLN A 36 18.60 14.73 18.58
C GLN A 36 18.44 16.24 18.78
N GLU A 37 19.35 16.89 19.51
CA GLU A 37 19.33 18.35 19.73
C GLU A 37 19.52 19.14 18.43
N ARG A 38 20.28 18.59 17.47
CA ARG A 38 20.48 19.22 16.15
C ARG A 38 19.26 19.05 15.23
N ALA A 39 18.39 18.10 15.50
CA ALA A 39 17.21 17.85 14.68
C ALA A 39 16.07 18.81 15.07
N THR A 40 15.39 19.38 14.08
CA THR A 40 14.22 20.24 14.30
C THR A 40 13.02 19.47 14.84
N GLU A 41 12.91 18.19 14.47
CA GLU A 41 11.85 17.27 14.89
C GLU A 41 12.45 15.90 15.17
N ALA A 42 11.82 15.12 16.05
CA ALA A 42 12.28 13.78 16.43
C ALA A 42 12.39 12.81 15.23
N GLU A 43 11.59 13.01 14.19
CA GLU A 43 11.62 12.21 12.96
C GLU A 43 12.81 12.53 12.05
N ASN A 44 13.42 13.70 12.24
CA ASN A 44 14.57 14.17 11.45
C ASN A 44 15.92 13.72 12.03
N VAL A 45 15.93 13.01 13.16
CA VAL A 45 17.15 12.46 13.74
C VAL A 45 17.72 11.41 12.78
N PRO A 46 19.00 11.50 12.39
CA PRO A 46 19.61 10.52 11.50
C PRO A 46 19.51 9.11 12.06
N PRO A 47 19.04 8.13 11.27
CA PRO A 47 18.83 6.76 11.76
C PRO A 47 20.12 5.99 11.99
N VAL A 48 21.25 6.49 11.49
CA VAL A 48 22.59 5.90 11.69
C VAL A 48 23.54 7.01 12.10
N ILE A 49 24.13 6.88 13.29
CA ILE A 49 25.06 7.86 13.87
C ILE A 49 26.40 7.16 14.12
N PRO A 50 27.48 7.56 13.43
CA PRO A 50 28.81 7.04 13.71
C PRO A 50 29.38 7.67 14.98
N THR A 51 30.04 6.84 15.80
CA THR A 51 30.81 7.27 16.98
C THR A 51 32.23 6.72 16.87
N PRO A 52 33.19 7.13 17.72
CA PRO A 52 34.58 6.71 17.60
C PRO A 52 34.81 5.19 17.65
N HIS A 53 33.96 4.46 18.39
CA HIS A 53 34.13 3.01 18.61
C HIS A 53 32.89 2.18 18.29
N HIS A 54 31.76 2.83 18.04
CA HIS A 54 30.48 2.18 17.80
C HIS A 54 29.71 2.89 16.68
N TYR A 55 28.68 2.24 16.16
CA TYR A 55 27.64 2.88 15.38
C TYR A 55 26.32 2.73 16.15
N LEU A 56 25.55 3.81 16.18
CA LEU A 56 24.22 3.83 16.75
C LEU A 56 23.22 3.77 15.60
N LEU A 57 22.25 2.87 15.71
CA LEU A 57 21.16 2.76 14.75
C LEU A 57 19.85 2.96 15.50
N SER A 58 19.01 3.87 15.06
CA SER A 58 17.81 4.27 15.79
C SER A 58 16.56 4.25 14.93
N VAL A 59 15.45 3.83 15.54
CA VAL A 59 14.09 4.03 14.99
C VAL A 59 13.22 4.77 16.01
N TYR A 60 12.34 5.65 15.51
CA TYR A 60 11.40 6.42 16.31
C TYR A 60 9.96 5.94 16.06
N ARG A 61 9.30 5.46 17.12
CA ARG A 61 7.92 4.95 17.06
C ARG A 61 7.21 5.24 18.38
N HIS A 62 5.97 5.72 18.31
CA HIS A 62 5.12 6.01 19.48
C HIS A 62 5.80 6.90 20.55
N LYS A 63 6.56 7.92 20.10
CA LYS A 63 7.31 8.84 20.98
C LYS A 63 8.45 8.19 21.79
N ILE A 64 8.93 7.02 21.34
CA ILE A 64 10.05 6.30 21.94
C ILE A 64 11.11 6.09 20.85
N PHE A 65 12.37 6.33 21.21
CA PHE A 65 13.51 5.94 20.39
C PHE A 65 14.03 4.58 20.83
N PHE A 66 14.28 3.71 19.86
CA PHE A 66 14.92 2.42 20.05
C PHE A 66 16.31 2.52 19.41
N VAL A 67 17.36 2.55 20.23
CA VAL A 67 18.73 2.80 19.81
C VAL A 67 19.55 1.53 19.99
N ALA A 68 19.92 0.89 18.88
CA ALA A 68 20.83 -0.24 18.85
C ALA A 68 22.28 0.22 18.71
N VAL A 69 23.17 -0.39 19.48
CA VAL A 69 24.62 -0.15 19.42
C VAL A 69 25.31 -1.33 18.75
N ILE A 70 26.12 -1.05 17.73
CA ILE A 70 26.99 -2.03 17.07
C ILE A 70 28.44 -1.57 17.15
N GLN A 71 29.37 -2.50 17.35
CA GLN A 71 30.81 -2.22 17.35
C GLN A 71 31.49 -2.65 16.04
N THR A 72 30.90 -3.64 15.36
CA THR A 72 31.38 -4.19 14.09
C THR A 72 30.42 -3.81 12.99
N GLU A 73 30.93 -3.60 11.79
CA GLU A 73 30.10 -3.40 10.61
C GLU A 73 29.10 -4.55 10.44
N VAL A 74 27.83 -4.21 10.32
CA VAL A 74 26.73 -5.11 9.96
C VAL A 74 25.81 -4.38 8.99
N PRO A 75 25.10 -5.10 8.11
CA PRO A 75 24.11 -4.49 7.24
C PRO A 75 23.12 -3.64 8.06
N PRO A 76 23.04 -2.31 7.86
CA PRO A 76 22.20 -1.44 8.68
C PRO A 76 20.72 -1.83 8.67
N LEU A 77 20.23 -2.28 7.51
CA LEU A 77 18.85 -2.74 7.33
C LEU A 77 18.49 -3.95 8.22
N PHE A 78 19.44 -4.82 8.53
CA PHE A 78 19.21 -5.92 9.48
C PHE A 78 18.89 -5.41 10.88
N VAL A 79 19.63 -4.39 11.33
CA VAL A 79 19.43 -3.79 12.66
C VAL A 79 18.13 -2.98 12.69
N ILE A 80 17.84 -2.21 11.64
CA ILE A 80 16.60 -1.44 11.52
C ILE A 80 15.37 -2.37 11.53
N GLU A 81 15.40 -3.46 10.75
CA GLU A 81 14.31 -4.45 10.76
C GLU A 81 14.17 -5.11 12.12
N PHE A 82 15.28 -5.47 12.78
CA PHE A 82 15.24 -5.98 14.16
C PHE A 82 14.56 -5.00 15.12
N LEU A 83 14.88 -3.70 15.04
CA LEU A 83 14.26 -2.69 15.90
C LEU A 83 12.76 -2.55 15.61
N HIS A 84 12.34 -2.55 14.35
CA HIS A 84 10.92 -2.57 14.00
C HIS A 84 10.20 -3.81 14.55
N ARG A 85 10.84 -4.99 14.52
CA ARG A 85 10.26 -6.21 15.12
C ARG A 85 10.11 -6.12 16.64
N VAL A 86 11.05 -5.47 17.33
CA VAL A 86 10.92 -5.21 18.77
C VAL A 86 9.72 -4.30 19.04
N VAL A 87 9.55 -3.22 18.27
CA VAL A 87 8.39 -2.31 18.37
C VAL A 87 7.08 -3.08 18.16
N ASP A 88 6.97 -3.84 17.08
CA ASP A 88 5.76 -4.61 16.75
C ASP A 88 5.42 -5.62 17.87
N THR A 89 6.44 -6.26 18.44
CA THR A 89 6.25 -7.22 19.54
C THR A 89 5.63 -6.55 20.76
N PHE A 90 6.10 -5.36 21.13
CA PHE A 90 5.56 -4.60 22.27
C PHE A 90 4.11 -4.12 22.08
N GLN A 91 3.64 -3.99 20.83
CA GLN A 91 2.24 -3.67 20.57
C GLN A 91 1.29 -4.86 20.77
N VAL A 92 1.80 -6.09 20.58
CA VAL A 92 0.98 -7.30 20.52
C VAL A 92 1.00 -8.09 21.84
N THR A 93 2.02 -7.93 22.68
CA THR A 93 2.18 -8.75 23.90
C THR A 93 1.54 -8.13 25.13
N ASN A 94 0.65 -8.90 25.79
CA ASN A 94 0.43 -8.75 27.22
C ASN A 94 1.70 -9.20 27.97
N VAL A 95 2.18 -8.40 28.92
CA VAL A 95 3.29 -8.78 29.80
C VAL A 95 2.87 -9.98 30.64
N GLY A 96 3.62 -11.08 30.59
CA GLY A 96 3.33 -12.29 31.36
C GLY A 96 4.57 -13.14 31.60
N ASP A 97 4.55 -13.90 32.69
CA ASP A 97 5.68 -14.71 33.16
C ASP A 97 5.93 -15.98 32.32
N GLN A 98 5.08 -16.24 31.32
CA GLN A 98 5.18 -17.39 30.43
C GLN A 98 5.36 -16.92 28.99
N LEU A 99 6.36 -17.50 28.32
CA LEU A 99 6.58 -17.27 26.89
C LEU A 99 5.34 -17.72 26.10
N PRO A 100 4.93 -16.96 25.05
CA PRO A 100 3.82 -17.37 24.20
C PRO A 100 4.02 -18.77 23.64
N THR A 101 2.94 -19.56 23.61
CA THR A 101 2.95 -20.95 23.13
C THR A 101 3.45 -20.99 21.69
N GLY A 102 4.54 -21.74 21.43
CA GLY A 102 5.12 -21.90 20.08
C GLY A 102 6.44 -21.16 19.82
N GLN A 103 7.03 -20.42 20.77
CA GLN A 103 8.33 -19.76 20.55
C GLN A 103 9.50 -20.71 20.25
N LEU A 104 9.44 -21.97 20.72
CA LEU A 104 10.41 -23.02 20.39
C LEU A 104 9.97 -23.87 19.18
N SER A 105 8.83 -23.55 18.56
CA SER A 105 8.34 -24.22 17.36
C SER A 105 9.10 -23.72 16.13
N VAL A 106 9.33 -24.62 15.17
CA VAL A 106 9.78 -24.24 13.82
C VAL A 106 8.74 -23.43 13.05
N VAL A 107 7.51 -23.30 13.58
CA VAL A 107 6.40 -22.49 13.05
C VAL A 107 5.98 -21.44 14.11
N PRO A 108 6.79 -20.39 14.34
CA PRO A 108 6.56 -19.46 15.44
C PRO A 108 5.32 -18.57 15.28
N TRP A 109 4.79 -18.44 14.05
CA TRP A 109 3.61 -17.61 13.73
C TRP A 109 2.27 -18.33 13.91
N ARG A 110 2.25 -19.63 14.26
CA ARG A 110 1.00 -20.40 14.45
C ARG A 110 1.07 -21.24 15.72
N ARG A 111 0.07 -21.07 16.60
CA ARG A 111 -0.03 -21.84 17.84
C ARG A 111 -0.59 -23.24 17.60
N THR A 112 -0.16 -24.20 18.41
CA THR A 112 -0.75 -25.55 18.43
C THR A 112 -2.14 -25.52 19.08
N GLY A 113 -3.02 -26.45 18.69
CA GLY A 113 -4.33 -26.63 19.32
C GLY A 113 -5.41 -25.60 18.95
N VAL A 114 -5.19 -24.76 17.95
CA VAL A 114 -6.22 -23.87 17.38
C VAL A 114 -7.43 -24.70 16.93
N LYS A 115 -8.65 -24.27 17.28
CA LYS A 115 -9.91 -24.96 16.96
C LYS A 115 -10.96 -23.98 16.48
N TYR A 116 -11.67 -24.36 15.43
CA TYR A 116 -12.81 -23.64 14.88
C TYR A 116 -13.96 -24.61 14.61
N THR A 117 -15.18 -24.17 14.90
CA THR A 117 -16.41 -24.88 14.51
C THR A 117 -16.55 -24.92 12.99
N ASN A 118 -16.33 -23.76 12.35
CA ASN A 118 -16.35 -23.60 10.90
C ASN A 118 -14.93 -23.32 10.41
N ASN A 119 -14.42 -24.21 9.57
CA ASN A 119 -13.07 -24.12 9.04
C ASN A 119 -13.12 -23.44 7.68
N GLU A 120 -12.55 -22.23 7.60
CA GLU A 120 -12.63 -21.37 6.41
C GLU A 120 -11.30 -20.66 6.16
N ALA A 121 -10.95 -20.50 4.88
CA ALA A 121 -9.79 -19.74 4.44
C ALA A 121 -10.18 -18.86 3.25
N TYR A 122 -10.02 -17.54 3.42
CA TYR A 122 -10.27 -16.55 2.37
C TYR A 122 -8.96 -15.91 1.93
N PHE A 123 -8.83 -15.68 0.63
CA PHE A 123 -7.71 -14.99 0.01
C PHE A 123 -8.24 -13.89 -0.90
N ASP A 124 -7.90 -12.65 -0.56
CA ASP A 124 -8.28 -11.47 -1.32
C ASP A 124 -7.08 -11.00 -2.13
N VAL A 125 -7.16 -11.18 -3.45
CA VAL A 125 -6.20 -10.64 -4.42
C VAL A 125 -6.62 -9.22 -4.75
N ILE A 126 -5.86 -8.25 -4.24
CA ILE A 126 -6.16 -6.83 -4.38
C ILE A 126 -5.05 -6.18 -5.20
N GLU A 127 -5.42 -5.55 -6.31
CA GLU A 127 -4.51 -4.84 -7.18
C GLU A 127 -4.84 -3.35 -7.21
N GLU A 128 -3.80 -2.53 -7.15
CA GLU A 128 -3.84 -1.10 -7.31
C GLU A 128 -3.13 -0.72 -8.61
N ILE A 129 -3.83 0.01 -9.48
CA ILE A 129 -3.28 0.47 -10.75
C ILE A 129 -2.86 1.94 -10.66
N ASP A 130 -1.56 2.17 -10.82
CA ASP A 130 -0.96 3.49 -11.02
C ASP A 130 -0.81 3.71 -12.52
N ALA A 131 -1.32 4.82 -13.05
CA ALA A 131 -1.24 5.09 -14.47
C ALA A 131 -1.22 6.58 -14.79
N ILE A 132 -0.41 6.97 -15.77
CA ILE A 132 -0.43 8.29 -16.38
C ILE A 132 -0.84 8.14 -17.84
N ILE A 133 -1.96 8.73 -18.20
CA ILE A 133 -2.49 8.77 -19.56
C ILE A 133 -2.27 10.16 -20.14
N ASP A 134 -1.80 10.24 -21.39
CA ASP A 134 -1.63 11.50 -22.09
C ASP A 134 -2.96 12.07 -22.62
N LYS A 135 -2.91 13.29 -23.18
CA LYS A 135 -4.07 13.98 -23.77
C LYS A 135 -4.68 13.29 -24.99
N SER A 136 -3.97 12.34 -25.61
CA SER A 136 -4.48 11.54 -26.73
C SER A 136 -5.19 10.26 -26.27
N GLY A 137 -5.09 9.92 -24.98
CA GLY A 137 -5.58 8.67 -24.42
C GLY A 137 -4.56 7.52 -24.47
N SER A 138 -3.31 7.81 -24.80
CA SER A 138 -2.20 6.86 -24.81
C SER A 138 -1.59 6.73 -23.41
N THR A 139 -1.21 5.52 -23.04
CA THR A 139 -0.57 5.23 -21.75
C THR A 139 0.89 5.67 -21.79
N ILE A 140 1.28 6.59 -20.90
CA ILE A 140 2.69 6.99 -20.69
C ILE A 140 3.35 6.00 -19.73
N THR A 141 2.73 5.78 -18.57
CA THR A 141 3.17 4.79 -17.58
C THR A 141 1.96 4.06 -17.04
N ALA A 142 2.14 2.78 -16.74
CA ALA A 142 1.15 1.98 -16.03
C ALA A 142 1.86 0.87 -15.27
N GLU A 143 1.54 0.77 -13.99
CA GLU A 143 2.13 -0.19 -13.06
C GLU A 143 1.04 -0.78 -12.18
N ILE A 144 1.22 -2.02 -11.75
CA ILE A 144 0.27 -2.69 -10.86
C ILE A 144 1.00 -3.07 -9.58
N GLN A 145 0.45 -2.64 -8.45
CA GLN A 145 0.85 -3.07 -7.12
C GLN A 145 -0.19 -4.02 -6.59
N GLY A 146 0.22 -5.25 -6.29
CA GLY A 146 -0.67 -6.30 -5.85
C GLY A 146 -0.39 -6.75 -4.44
N VAL A 147 -1.44 -7.12 -3.71
CA VAL A 147 -1.35 -7.80 -2.42
C VAL A 147 -2.29 -8.99 -2.39
N ILE A 148 -1.91 -10.02 -1.65
CA ILE A 148 -2.79 -11.12 -1.30
C ILE A 148 -2.94 -11.12 0.22
N ASP A 149 -4.07 -10.61 0.68
CA ASP A 149 -4.44 -10.63 2.09
C ASP A 149 -5.28 -11.89 2.36
N ALA A 150 -5.02 -12.54 3.49
CA ALA A 150 -5.63 -13.81 3.84
C ALA A 150 -6.34 -13.71 5.20
N CYS A 151 -7.51 -14.34 5.30
CA CYS A 151 -8.22 -14.57 6.56
C CYS A 151 -8.37 -16.08 6.74
N VAL A 152 -7.57 -16.66 7.62
CA VAL A 152 -7.50 -18.12 7.80
C VAL A 152 -7.99 -18.50 9.19
N LYS A 153 -9.13 -19.20 9.24
CA LYS A 153 -9.71 -19.77 10.46
C LYS A 153 -9.78 -21.29 10.30
N LEU A 154 -8.66 -21.94 10.55
CA LEU A 154 -8.49 -23.37 10.35
C LEU A 154 -8.08 -24.03 11.66
N THR A 155 -8.61 -25.21 11.93
CA THR A 155 -8.26 -26.03 13.09
C THR A 155 -6.90 -26.70 12.87
N GLY A 156 -6.10 -26.81 13.93
CA GLY A 156 -4.84 -27.55 13.93
C GLY A 156 -3.70 -26.83 13.22
N MET A 157 -2.87 -27.58 12.51
CA MET A 157 -1.65 -27.12 11.81
C MET A 157 -1.75 -27.39 10.30
N PRO A 158 -2.68 -26.73 9.59
CA PRO A 158 -2.88 -26.94 8.16
C PRO A 158 -1.67 -26.51 7.35
N ASP A 159 -1.27 -27.33 6.39
CA ASP A 159 -0.26 -27.00 5.39
C ASP A 159 -0.95 -26.66 4.07
N LEU A 160 -0.89 -25.39 3.68
CA LEU A 160 -1.55 -24.88 2.47
C LEU A 160 -0.58 -24.83 1.30
N THR A 161 -1.11 -25.18 0.12
CA THR A 161 -0.41 -25.03 -1.16
C THR A 161 -1.28 -24.22 -2.10
N LEU A 162 -0.80 -23.04 -2.50
CA LEU A 162 -1.47 -22.11 -3.42
C LEU A 162 -0.66 -21.97 -4.70
N SER A 163 -1.30 -22.15 -5.85
CA SER A 163 -0.68 -22.03 -7.17
C SER A 163 -1.46 -21.08 -8.06
N PHE A 164 -0.76 -20.42 -8.98
CA PHE A 164 -1.35 -19.49 -9.95
C PHE A 164 -1.32 -20.09 -11.35
N MET A 165 -2.25 -19.67 -12.20
CA MET A 165 -2.29 -20.07 -13.62
C MET A 165 -1.05 -19.57 -14.37
N ASN A 166 -0.59 -18.35 -14.06
CA ASN A 166 0.63 -17.78 -14.60
C ASN A 166 1.41 -17.05 -13.49
N PRO A 167 2.27 -17.77 -12.74
CA PRO A 167 3.05 -17.16 -11.65
C PRO A 167 4.14 -16.20 -12.15
N ARG A 168 4.44 -16.16 -13.46
CA ARG A 168 5.40 -15.22 -14.05
C ARG A 168 4.90 -13.77 -14.09
N LEU A 169 3.62 -13.55 -13.80
CA LEU A 169 3.07 -12.20 -13.64
C LEU A 169 3.52 -11.52 -12.34
N LEU A 170 4.03 -12.31 -11.38
CA LEU A 170 4.43 -11.83 -10.07
C LEU A 170 5.91 -11.44 -10.09
N ASP A 171 6.17 -10.14 -10.18
CA ASP A 171 7.50 -9.53 -10.07
C ASP A 171 7.71 -8.96 -8.65
N ASP A 172 8.97 -8.79 -8.22
CA ASP A 172 9.37 -8.18 -6.94
C ASP A 172 8.54 -8.64 -5.73
N VAL A 173 8.34 -9.95 -5.63
CA VAL A 173 7.44 -10.55 -4.65
C VAL A 173 8.06 -10.51 -3.26
N SER A 174 7.33 -9.94 -2.31
CA SER A 174 7.66 -9.98 -0.87
C SER A 174 6.70 -10.91 -0.16
N PHE A 175 7.24 -11.89 0.58
CA PHE A 175 6.45 -12.94 1.23
C PHE A 175 6.31 -12.72 2.72
N HIS A 176 5.19 -13.19 3.28
CA HIS A 176 5.11 -13.47 4.70
C HIS A 176 6.13 -14.57 5.09
N PRO A 177 6.76 -14.52 6.28
CA PRO A 177 7.70 -15.54 6.74
C PRO A 177 7.16 -16.97 6.75
N CYS A 178 5.84 -17.15 6.70
CA CYS A 178 5.22 -18.46 6.64
C CYS A 178 5.44 -19.20 5.31
N VAL A 179 5.83 -18.49 4.25
CA VAL A 179 6.05 -19.06 2.93
C VAL A 179 7.42 -19.71 2.84
N ARG A 180 7.44 -20.96 2.39
CA ARG A 180 8.67 -21.72 2.13
C ARG A 180 9.33 -21.22 0.85
N PHE A 181 10.22 -20.24 0.98
CA PHE A 181 10.88 -19.56 -0.15
C PHE A 181 11.53 -20.53 -1.16
N LYS A 182 12.26 -21.55 -0.69
CA LYS A 182 12.92 -22.54 -1.56
C LYS A 182 11.95 -23.23 -2.54
N ARG A 183 10.72 -23.51 -2.10
CA ARG A 183 9.70 -24.16 -2.94
C ARG A 183 9.09 -23.19 -3.94
N TRP A 184 8.93 -21.93 -3.57
CA TRP A 184 8.55 -20.88 -4.53
C TRP A 184 9.64 -20.69 -5.60
N GLU A 185 10.90 -20.69 -5.19
CA GLU A 185 12.05 -20.52 -6.07
C GLU A 185 12.20 -21.67 -7.09
N SER A 186 11.95 -22.91 -6.68
CA SER A 186 12.06 -24.08 -7.56
C SER A 186 10.80 -24.35 -8.40
N GLU A 187 9.61 -24.25 -7.80
CA GLU A 187 8.36 -24.74 -8.39
C GLU A 187 7.39 -23.59 -8.76
N ARG A 188 7.64 -22.35 -8.31
CA ARG A 188 6.68 -21.23 -8.38
C ARG A 188 5.32 -21.58 -7.73
N ILE A 189 5.39 -22.35 -6.64
CA ILE A 189 4.24 -22.75 -5.83
C ILE A 189 4.41 -22.16 -4.43
N LEU A 190 3.36 -21.52 -3.92
CA LEU A 190 3.34 -21.06 -2.53
C LEU A 190 3.00 -22.22 -1.63
N SER A 191 3.86 -22.50 -0.66
CA SER A 191 3.65 -23.53 0.34
C SER A 191 3.92 -22.97 1.72
N PHE A 192 2.96 -23.08 2.63
CA PHE A 192 3.00 -22.38 3.91
C PHE A 192 2.07 -23.00 4.94
N ILE A 193 2.44 -22.89 6.21
CA ILE A 193 1.52 -23.07 7.33
C ILE A 193 1.04 -21.66 7.72
N PRO A 194 -0.23 -21.29 7.52
CA PRO A 194 -0.67 -19.91 7.69
C PRO A 194 -0.74 -19.48 9.16
N PRO A 195 -0.42 -18.21 9.48
CA PRO A 195 -0.91 -17.57 10.70
C PRO A 195 -2.42 -17.74 10.86
N ASP A 196 -2.88 -17.62 12.10
CA ASP A 196 -4.31 -17.66 12.38
C ASP A 196 -4.94 -16.27 12.28
N GLY A 197 -6.13 -16.17 11.70
CA GLY A 197 -6.83 -14.91 11.47
C GLY A 197 -6.34 -14.16 10.23
N ASN A 198 -6.31 -12.83 10.33
CA ASN A 198 -5.97 -11.94 9.21
C ASN A 198 -4.46 -11.71 9.12
N PHE A 199 -3.88 -11.87 7.93
CA PHE A 199 -2.49 -11.54 7.65
C PHE A 199 -2.27 -11.27 6.15
N ARG A 200 -1.21 -10.53 5.82
CA ARG A 200 -0.77 -10.38 4.42
C ARG A 200 0.09 -11.58 4.05
N LEU A 201 -0.34 -12.38 3.06
CA LEU A 201 0.42 -13.54 2.59
C LEU A 201 1.62 -13.11 1.73
N LEU A 202 1.38 -12.19 0.80
CA LEU A 202 2.43 -11.61 -0.04
C LEU A 202 2.01 -10.25 -0.61
N SER A 203 3.00 -9.49 -1.05
CA SER A 203 2.84 -8.36 -1.98
C SER A 203 3.69 -8.59 -3.21
N TYR A 204 3.28 -8.04 -4.34
CA TYR A 204 3.95 -8.18 -5.62
C TYR A 204 3.80 -6.92 -6.45
N HIS A 205 4.68 -6.80 -7.43
CA HIS A 205 4.58 -5.82 -8.49
C HIS A 205 4.33 -6.55 -9.82
N VAL A 206 3.78 -5.84 -10.80
CA VAL A 206 3.74 -6.32 -12.18
C VAL A 206 4.47 -5.29 -13.03
N SER A 207 5.61 -5.67 -13.60
CA SER A 207 6.50 -4.77 -14.34
C SER A 207 5.79 -4.14 -15.54
N ALA A 208 6.13 -2.87 -15.81
CA ALA A 208 5.68 -2.09 -16.97
C ALA A 208 6.08 -2.70 -18.34
N GLN A 209 7.00 -3.69 -18.36
CA GLN A 209 7.30 -4.47 -19.56
C GLN A 209 6.10 -5.31 -20.02
N ASN A 210 5.20 -5.66 -19.10
CA ASN A 210 3.92 -6.25 -19.44
C ASN A 210 2.95 -5.13 -19.85
N LEU A 211 2.27 -5.29 -20.99
CA LEU A 211 1.23 -4.35 -21.41
C LEU A 211 0.09 -4.34 -20.38
N VAL A 212 0.10 -3.34 -19.50
CA VAL A 212 -0.94 -3.15 -18.48
C VAL A 212 -2.24 -2.69 -19.16
N ALA A 213 -3.29 -3.47 -18.97
CA ALA A 213 -4.61 -3.14 -19.47
C ALA A 213 -5.18 -1.93 -18.72
N ILE A 214 -5.56 -0.88 -19.45
CA ILE A 214 -6.15 0.31 -18.84
C ILE A 214 -7.67 0.10 -18.73
N PRO A 215 -8.25 0.10 -17.51
CA PRO A 215 -9.66 -0.25 -17.32
C PRO A 215 -10.62 0.90 -17.63
N VAL A 216 -10.17 2.16 -17.53
CA VAL A 216 -11.01 3.36 -17.66
C VAL A 216 -10.35 4.34 -18.62
N TYR A 217 -11.14 4.95 -19.50
CA TYR A 217 -10.70 6.08 -20.31
C TYR A 217 -11.48 7.35 -19.97
N VAL A 218 -10.86 8.50 -20.22
CA VAL A 218 -11.49 9.81 -20.10
C VAL A 218 -11.38 10.54 -21.43
N LYS A 219 -12.50 10.98 -21.97
CA LYS A 219 -12.54 11.97 -23.05
C LYS A 219 -12.73 13.34 -22.40
N HIS A 220 -11.92 14.31 -22.79
CA HIS A 220 -11.99 15.65 -22.24
C HIS A 220 -11.94 16.70 -23.36
N ASN A 221 -12.56 17.84 -23.10
CA ASN A 221 -12.44 19.06 -23.88
C ASN A 221 -12.47 20.24 -22.90
N ILE A 222 -11.27 20.64 -22.48
CA ILE A 222 -11.05 21.75 -21.54
C ILE A 222 -10.36 22.85 -22.32
N SER A 223 -10.98 24.04 -22.34
CA SER A 223 -10.44 25.18 -23.06
C SER A 223 -10.66 26.48 -22.29
N PHE A 224 -9.62 27.31 -22.33
CA PHE A 224 -9.60 28.67 -21.83
C PHE A 224 -9.45 29.59 -23.05
N ARG A 225 -10.31 30.61 -23.17
CA ARG A 225 -10.26 31.58 -24.26
C ARG A 225 -9.60 32.86 -23.77
N ASP A 226 -8.65 33.38 -24.55
CA ASP A 226 -7.99 34.65 -24.23
C ASP A 226 -8.99 35.80 -24.15
N SER A 227 -8.82 36.67 -23.16
CA SER A 227 -9.68 37.84 -22.91
C SER A 227 -11.16 37.53 -22.70
N SER A 228 -11.53 36.26 -22.45
CA SER A 228 -12.89 35.85 -22.11
C SER A 228 -12.99 35.58 -20.61
N SER A 229 -14.08 36.04 -20.00
CA SER A 229 -14.44 35.64 -18.63
C SER A 229 -14.99 34.22 -18.53
N LEU A 230 -15.05 33.47 -19.65
CA LEU A 230 -15.63 32.13 -19.71
C LEU A 230 -14.68 31.11 -20.37
N GLY A 231 -14.54 29.96 -19.73
CA GLY A 231 -13.92 28.74 -20.27
C GLY A 231 -14.95 27.63 -20.47
N ARG A 232 -14.56 26.57 -21.17
CA ARG A 232 -15.38 25.37 -21.40
C ARG A 232 -14.76 24.16 -20.70
N PHE A 233 -15.58 23.39 -20.01
CA PHE A 233 -15.18 22.17 -19.33
C PHE A 233 -16.12 21.03 -19.71
N GLU A 234 -15.59 20.01 -20.37
CA GLU A 234 -16.35 18.80 -20.70
C GLU A 234 -15.49 17.57 -20.46
N ILE A 235 -16.03 16.62 -19.70
CA ILE A 235 -15.42 15.32 -19.46
C ILE A 235 -16.46 14.21 -19.64
N THR A 236 -16.03 13.08 -20.16
CA THR A 236 -16.82 11.84 -20.26
C THR A 236 -15.93 10.68 -19.83
N VAL A 237 -16.40 9.86 -18.90
CA VAL A 237 -15.66 8.71 -18.38
C VAL A 237 -16.31 7.43 -18.91
N GLY A 238 -15.51 6.47 -19.35
CA GLY A 238 -16.03 5.22 -19.87
C GLY A 238 -15.12 4.01 -19.61
N PRO A 239 -15.68 2.79 -19.70
CA PRO A 239 -14.91 1.56 -19.57
C PRO A 239 -14.04 1.35 -20.82
N LYS A 240 -12.81 0.87 -20.63
CA LYS A 240 -11.88 0.47 -21.72
C LYS A 240 -11.63 -1.03 -21.70
N GLN A 241 -10.75 -1.53 -20.83
CA GLN A 241 -10.45 -2.97 -20.71
C GLN A 241 -10.88 -3.54 -19.36
N THR A 242 -12.19 -3.68 -19.14
CA THR A 242 -12.75 -4.18 -17.86
C THR A 242 -13.12 -5.67 -17.87
N MET A 243 -12.94 -6.37 -19.00
CA MET A 243 -13.38 -7.76 -19.16
C MET A 243 -14.87 -7.98 -18.82
N GLY A 244 -15.72 -6.99 -19.12
CA GLY A 244 -17.15 -7.02 -18.83
C GLY A 244 -17.51 -6.78 -17.35
N LYS A 245 -16.51 -6.57 -16.47
CA LYS A 245 -16.75 -6.22 -15.07
C LYS A 245 -17.15 -4.75 -14.94
N THR A 246 -17.98 -4.46 -13.95
CA THR A 246 -18.48 -3.11 -13.72
C THR A 246 -17.49 -2.30 -12.91
N ILE A 247 -17.33 -1.03 -13.28
CA ILE A 247 -16.57 -0.03 -12.54
C ILE A 247 -17.52 0.70 -11.60
N GLU A 248 -17.18 0.74 -10.32
CA GLU A 248 -17.99 1.35 -9.26
C GLU A 248 -17.13 2.25 -8.36
N GLY A 249 -17.79 3.06 -7.52
CA GLY A 249 -17.13 4.03 -6.66
C GLY A 249 -16.27 5.04 -7.43
N VAL A 250 -16.74 5.44 -8.62
CA VAL A 250 -15.99 6.32 -9.51
C VAL A 250 -16.10 7.76 -9.03
N ILE A 251 -14.95 8.33 -8.68
CA ILE A 251 -14.82 9.74 -8.31
C ILE A 251 -13.76 10.35 -9.22
N VAL A 252 -14.11 11.48 -9.84
CA VAL A 252 -13.20 12.25 -10.68
C VAL A 252 -12.85 13.54 -9.95
N THR A 253 -11.56 13.83 -9.82
CA THR A 253 -11.08 15.08 -9.23
C THR A 253 -10.19 15.83 -10.21
N SER A 254 -10.23 17.16 -10.15
CA SER A 254 -9.36 18.00 -10.95
C SER A 254 -9.09 19.32 -10.24
N GLN A 255 -7.81 19.65 -10.12
CA GLN A 255 -7.35 20.87 -9.49
C GLN A 255 -7.33 21.99 -10.54
N MET A 256 -8.23 22.96 -10.42
CA MET A 256 -8.38 24.03 -11.40
C MET A 256 -7.30 25.11 -11.25
N PRO A 257 -6.94 25.81 -12.36
CA PRO A 257 -6.07 26.97 -12.30
C PRO A 257 -6.62 28.06 -11.38
N LYS A 258 -5.72 28.86 -10.77
CA LYS A 258 -6.09 29.90 -9.80
C LYS A 258 -7.10 30.93 -10.35
N GLY A 259 -7.04 31.19 -11.66
CA GLY A 259 -7.95 32.11 -12.35
C GLY A 259 -9.40 31.64 -12.46
N VAL A 260 -9.71 30.37 -12.17
CA VAL A 260 -11.08 29.85 -12.15
C VAL A 260 -11.78 30.29 -10.86
N LEU A 261 -12.84 31.08 -10.99
CA LEU A 261 -13.62 31.61 -9.87
C LEU A 261 -14.77 30.68 -9.49
N ASN A 262 -15.47 30.13 -10.49
CA ASN A 262 -16.59 29.22 -10.29
C ASN A 262 -16.76 28.29 -11.51
N MET A 263 -17.54 27.22 -11.36
CA MET A 263 -17.90 26.31 -12.45
C MET A 263 -19.42 26.10 -12.48
N SER A 264 -20.04 26.30 -13.64
CA SER A 264 -21.45 26.01 -13.88
C SER A 264 -21.55 24.76 -14.74
N LEU A 265 -21.59 23.59 -14.09
CA LEU A 265 -21.54 22.28 -14.74
C LEU A 265 -22.84 21.49 -14.56
N THR A 266 -23.18 20.70 -15.57
CA THR A 266 -24.33 19.80 -15.57
C THR A 266 -23.83 18.36 -15.71
N PRO A 267 -23.96 17.53 -14.66
CA PRO A 267 -23.66 16.10 -14.75
C PRO A 267 -24.79 15.36 -15.48
N SER A 268 -24.45 14.43 -16.37
CA SER A 268 -25.42 13.47 -16.91
C SER A 268 -25.70 12.31 -15.95
N GLN A 269 -24.85 12.14 -14.94
CA GLN A 269 -24.92 11.16 -13.87
C GLN A 269 -24.10 11.64 -12.67
N GLY A 270 -24.59 11.37 -11.45
CA GLY A 270 -23.87 11.67 -10.22
C GLY A 270 -23.98 13.13 -9.80
N THR A 271 -23.19 13.53 -8.81
CA THR A 271 -23.18 14.88 -8.24
C THR A 271 -21.77 15.46 -8.27
N HIS A 272 -21.66 16.77 -8.42
CA HIS A 272 -20.37 17.45 -8.44
C HIS A 272 -20.35 18.58 -7.40
N THR A 273 -19.16 18.89 -6.94
CA THR A 273 -18.87 20.03 -6.07
C THR A 273 -17.62 20.72 -6.58
N PHE A 274 -17.61 22.05 -6.54
CA PHE A 274 -16.42 22.85 -6.80
C PHE A 274 -16.17 23.74 -5.59
N ASP A 275 -14.98 23.62 -5.00
CA ASP A 275 -14.54 24.51 -3.94
C ASP A 275 -13.75 25.68 -4.54
N PRO A 276 -14.27 26.92 -4.50
CA PRO A 276 -13.60 28.08 -5.06
C PRO A 276 -12.37 28.53 -4.27
N VAL A 277 -12.17 28.05 -3.04
CA VAL A 277 -10.99 28.36 -2.21
C VAL A 277 -9.84 27.43 -2.57
N THR A 278 -10.05 26.12 -2.45
CA THR A 278 -9.02 25.13 -2.81
C THR A 278 -8.88 24.96 -4.31
N LYS A 279 -9.83 25.44 -5.13
CA LYS A 279 -9.92 25.25 -6.58
C LYS A 279 -10.09 23.77 -6.98
N MET A 280 -10.61 22.95 -6.09
CA MET A 280 -10.81 21.52 -6.34
C MET A 280 -12.20 21.25 -6.89
N LEU A 281 -12.28 20.68 -8.09
CA LEU A 281 -13.49 20.04 -8.62
C LEU A 281 -13.51 18.58 -8.17
N SER A 282 -14.64 18.13 -7.64
CA SER A 282 -14.93 16.73 -7.36
C SER A 282 -16.24 16.33 -8.03
N TRP A 283 -16.26 15.19 -8.71
CA TRP A 283 -17.45 14.61 -9.33
C TRP A 283 -17.59 13.15 -8.92
N ASP A 284 -18.60 12.88 -8.09
CA ASP A 284 -19.00 11.52 -7.70
C ASP A 284 -19.95 10.95 -8.74
N VAL A 285 -19.44 10.04 -9.55
CA VAL A 285 -20.17 9.35 -10.62
C VAL A 285 -20.92 8.13 -10.08
N GLY A 286 -20.42 7.50 -9.02
CA GLY A 286 -20.88 6.21 -8.54
C GLY A 286 -20.51 5.05 -9.46
N LYS A 287 -21.50 4.42 -10.10
CA LYS A 287 -21.33 3.20 -10.92
C LYS A 287 -21.42 3.51 -12.42
N ILE A 288 -20.42 3.13 -13.21
CA ILE A 288 -20.45 3.38 -14.66
C ILE A 288 -21.39 2.40 -15.35
N ASN A 289 -22.35 2.95 -16.10
CA ASN A 289 -23.24 2.21 -16.98
C ASN A 289 -22.72 2.31 -18.45
N PRO A 290 -22.27 1.21 -19.07
CA PRO A 290 -21.74 1.24 -20.44
C PRO A 290 -22.72 1.75 -21.50
N GLN A 291 -24.03 1.59 -21.29
CA GLN A 291 -25.08 2.00 -22.23
C GLN A 291 -25.25 3.53 -22.27
N LYS A 292 -24.96 4.22 -21.16
CA LYS A 292 -25.05 5.68 -21.06
C LYS A 292 -23.85 6.20 -20.27
N LEU A 293 -22.82 6.60 -21.01
CA LEU A 293 -21.55 7.04 -20.42
C LEU A 293 -21.75 8.32 -19.57
N PRO A 294 -21.25 8.34 -18.32
CA PRO A 294 -21.25 9.53 -17.49
C PRO A 294 -20.46 10.66 -18.13
N SER A 295 -21.02 11.87 -18.08
CA SER A 295 -20.35 13.09 -18.51
C SER A 295 -20.66 14.26 -17.57
N LEU A 296 -19.74 15.21 -17.51
CA LEU A 296 -19.89 16.47 -16.79
C LEU A 296 -19.49 17.59 -17.74
N LYS A 297 -20.42 18.49 -18.05
CA LYS A 297 -20.24 19.51 -19.08
C LYS A 297 -20.72 20.87 -18.61
N GLY A 298 -20.03 21.93 -19.02
CA GLY A 298 -20.48 23.28 -18.74
C GLY A 298 -19.40 24.33 -18.95
N THR A 299 -19.52 25.43 -18.21
CA THR A 299 -18.65 26.60 -18.33
C THR A 299 -17.90 26.87 -17.05
N MET A 300 -16.70 27.44 -17.19
CA MET A 300 -15.86 27.91 -16.09
C MET A 300 -15.88 29.44 -16.10
N SER A 301 -16.19 30.07 -14.97
CA SER A 301 -16.06 31.51 -14.82
C SER A 301 -14.61 31.85 -14.46
N LEU A 302 -13.99 32.71 -15.26
CA LEU A 302 -12.60 33.13 -15.11
C LEU A 302 -12.54 34.56 -14.57
N GLN A 303 -11.47 34.88 -13.84
CA GLN A 303 -11.17 36.24 -13.45
C GLN A 303 -10.99 37.12 -14.70
N ALA A 304 -11.59 38.31 -14.68
CA ALA A 304 -11.48 39.26 -15.80
C ALA A 304 -10.01 39.60 -16.08
N GLY A 305 -9.60 39.52 -17.35
CA GLY A 305 -8.22 39.78 -17.77
C GLY A 305 -7.22 38.67 -17.41
N ALA A 306 -7.67 37.51 -16.91
CA ALA A 306 -6.79 36.37 -16.70
C ALA A 306 -6.19 35.89 -18.02
N SER A 307 -4.87 35.65 -18.02
CA SER A 307 -4.22 34.97 -19.12
C SER A 307 -4.67 33.51 -19.17
N LYS A 308 -4.63 32.92 -20.37
CA LYS A 308 -4.73 31.48 -20.51
C LYS A 308 -3.67 30.78 -19.64
N PRO A 309 -4.03 29.72 -18.89
CA PRO A 309 -3.06 28.90 -18.16
C PRO A 309 -2.05 28.27 -19.11
N ASP A 310 -0.81 28.10 -18.65
CA ASP A 310 0.25 27.42 -19.42
C ASP A 310 -0.13 25.96 -19.74
N GLU A 311 -0.84 25.31 -18.82
CA GLU A 311 -1.28 23.92 -18.94
C GLU A 311 -2.73 23.74 -18.50
N ASN A 312 -3.42 22.79 -19.14
CA ASN A 312 -4.73 22.36 -18.70
C ASN A 312 -4.64 21.56 -17.39
N PRO A 313 -5.67 21.60 -16.54
CA PRO A 313 -5.68 20.87 -15.28
C PRO A 313 -5.77 19.36 -15.50
N THR A 314 -4.94 18.59 -14.82
CA THR A 314 -4.99 17.12 -14.88
C THR A 314 -6.26 16.58 -14.24
N ILE A 315 -6.71 15.42 -14.70
CA ILE A 315 -7.85 14.68 -14.15
C ILE A 315 -7.33 13.47 -13.38
N ASN A 316 -7.72 13.32 -12.12
CA ASN A 316 -7.43 12.13 -11.33
C ASN A 316 -8.70 11.30 -11.17
N LEU A 317 -8.54 9.98 -11.15
CA LEU A 317 -9.66 9.05 -10.96
C LEU A 317 -9.44 8.15 -9.76
N HIS A 318 -10.49 7.99 -8.97
CA HIS A 318 -10.65 6.88 -8.04
C HIS A 318 -11.75 5.97 -8.55
N PHE A 319 -11.54 4.66 -8.48
CA PHE A 319 -12.53 3.65 -8.84
C PHE A 319 -12.18 2.30 -8.22
N LYS A 320 -13.15 1.38 -8.22
CA LYS A 320 -12.93 -0.04 -7.92
C LYS A 320 -13.67 -0.94 -8.92
N ILE A 321 -13.11 -2.11 -9.16
CA ILE A 321 -13.65 -3.16 -10.03
C ILE A 321 -13.59 -4.47 -9.25
N GLN A 322 -14.75 -4.99 -8.88
CA GLN A 322 -14.85 -6.27 -8.18
C GLN A 322 -14.67 -7.43 -9.16
N GLN A 323 -14.18 -8.56 -8.65
CA GLN A 323 -13.97 -9.81 -9.37
C GLN A 323 -13.01 -9.66 -10.57
N LEU A 324 -12.04 -8.75 -10.47
CA LEU A 324 -11.01 -8.53 -11.48
C LEU A 324 -9.65 -8.31 -10.81
N ALA A 325 -8.65 -9.07 -11.23
CA ALA A 325 -7.25 -8.67 -11.16
C ALA A 325 -6.86 -8.19 -12.57
N ILE A 326 -6.49 -6.93 -12.69
CA ILE A 326 -6.19 -6.27 -13.96
C ILE A 326 -4.91 -6.81 -14.60
N SER A 327 -4.00 -7.39 -13.81
CA SER A 327 -2.85 -8.15 -14.31
C SER A 327 -3.24 -9.44 -15.04
N GLY A 328 -4.47 -9.92 -14.84
CA GLY A 328 -4.91 -11.24 -15.28
C GLY A 328 -4.47 -12.37 -14.35
N LEU A 329 -3.86 -12.08 -13.20
CA LEU A 329 -3.50 -13.08 -12.19
C LEU A 329 -4.73 -13.88 -11.77
N LYS A 330 -4.62 -15.20 -11.83
CA LYS A 330 -5.65 -16.13 -11.39
C LYS A 330 -5.02 -17.24 -10.57
N VAL A 331 -5.64 -17.52 -9.44
CA VAL A 331 -5.36 -18.73 -8.67
C VAL A 331 -5.81 -19.94 -9.49
N ASN A 332 -4.90 -20.90 -9.65
CA ASN A 332 -5.16 -22.18 -10.28
C ASN A 332 -5.73 -23.15 -9.24
N ARG A 333 -5.03 -23.34 -8.12
CA ARG A 333 -5.40 -24.33 -7.12
C ARG A 333 -4.98 -23.92 -5.71
N LEU A 334 -5.82 -24.24 -4.73
CA LEU A 334 -5.54 -24.12 -3.30
C LEU A 334 -5.83 -25.45 -2.60
N ASP A 335 -4.78 -26.13 -2.14
CA ASP A 335 -4.85 -27.41 -1.44
C ASP A 335 -4.53 -27.25 0.05
N MET A 336 -5.03 -28.17 0.87
CA MET A 336 -4.71 -28.26 2.29
C MET A 336 -4.28 -29.69 2.61
N TYR A 337 -3.19 -29.80 3.37
CA TYR A 337 -2.63 -31.04 3.89
C TYR A 337 -2.49 -30.97 5.42
N GLY A 338 -2.20 -32.10 6.06
CA GLY A 338 -2.00 -32.21 7.50
C GLY A 338 -3.29 -32.33 8.32
N GLU A 339 -4.44 -31.95 7.76
CA GLU A 339 -5.74 -31.98 8.43
C GLU A 339 -6.77 -32.79 7.63
N LYS A 340 -7.67 -33.51 8.32
CA LYS A 340 -8.65 -34.44 7.68
C LYS A 340 -9.96 -33.78 7.24
N TYR A 341 -10.28 -32.61 7.78
CA TYR A 341 -11.52 -31.92 7.43
C TYR A 341 -11.42 -31.21 6.08
N LYS A 342 -12.57 -30.87 5.47
CA LYS A 342 -12.64 -30.09 4.23
C LYS A 342 -13.04 -28.65 4.56
N PRO A 343 -12.12 -27.67 4.51
CA PRO A 343 -12.46 -26.28 4.79
C PRO A 343 -13.18 -25.64 3.61
N PHE A 344 -13.95 -24.60 3.90
CA PHE A 344 -14.38 -23.65 2.88
C PHE A 344 -13.17 -22.82 2.41
N LYS A 345 -13.05 -22.61 1.09
CA LYS A 345 -11.96 -21.87 0.46
C LYS A 345 -12.56 -20.78 -0.43
N GLY A 346 -12.36 -19.52 -0.05
CA GLY A 346 -12.82 -18.37 -0.80
C GLY A 346 -11.67 -17.62 -1.45
N ILE A 347 -11.84 -17.20 -2.71
CA ILE A 347 -10.88 -16.33 -3.39
C ILE A 347 -11.66 -15.18 -4.01
N LYS A 348 -11.26 -13.96 -3.69
CA LYS A 348 -11.83 -12.74 -4.26
C LYS A 348 -10.75 -11.97 -5.00
N TYR A 349 -11.16 -11.30 -6.06
CA TYR A 349 -10.30 -10.41 -6.83
C TYR A 349 -10.88 -9.00 -6.78
N MET A 350 -10.03 -7.99 -6.65
CA MET A 350 -10.43 -6.60 -6.70
C MET A 350 -9.32 -5.76 -7.30
N THR A 351 -9.68 -4.91 -8.27
CA THR A 351 -8.79 -3.85 -8.77
C THR A 351 -9.30 -2.51 -8.26
N LYS A 352 -8.41 -1.64 -7.79
CA LYS A 352 -8.72 -0.25 -7.43
C LYS A 352 -7.73 0.70 -8.10
N ALA A 353 -8.15 1.94 -8.28
CA ALA A 353 -7.24 2.99 -8.72
C ALA A 353 -6.25 3.34 -7.60
N GLY A 354 -4.97 3.45 -7.95
CA GLY A 354 -3.98 4.15 -7.15
C GLY A 354 -3.85 5.59 -7.63
N LYS A 355 -2.65 5.97 -8.05
CA LYS A 355 -2.35 7.22 -8.75
C LYS A 355 -2.74 7.12 -10.22
N PHE A 356 -4.04 7.24 -10.49
CA PHE A 356 -4.57 7.23 -11.84
C PHE A 356 -4.82 8.65 -12.35
N GLN A 357 -3.97 9.12 -13.25
CA GLN A 357 -3.97 10.48 -13.79
C GLN A 357 -4.16 10.49 -15.31
N VAL A 358 -4.97 11.42 -15.80
CA VAL A 358 -5.13 11.75 -17.22
C VAL A 358 -4.70 13.21 -17.42
N ARG A 359 -3.69 13.43 -18.27
CA ARG A 359 -3.22 14.75 -18.70
C ARG A 359 -4.14 15.28 -19.79
N THR A 360 -4.46 16.58 -19.77
CA THR A 360 -5.55 17.17 -20.57
C THR A 360 -5.12 18.27 -21.52
#